data_AF-A0A2N2TCV1-F1
#
_entry.id   AF-A0A2N2TCV1-F1
#
_cell.length_a   1.000
_cell.length_b   1.000
_cell.length_c   1.000
_cell.angle_alpha   90.00
_cell.angle_beta   90.00
_cell.angle_gamma   90.00
#
_symmetry.space_group_name_H-M   'P 1'
#
loop_
_entity.id
_entity.type
_entity.pdbx_description
1 polymer ?
#
loop_
_entity_poly.entity_id
_entity_poly.type
_entity_poly.pdbx_seq_one_letter_code
_entity_poly.pdbx_strand_id
1 'polypeptide(L)'
;MKTWIKRTLYGALGATLIVGGLSACGSRGEHRHGGGWSEERITEMRGKAIEKVSEKLELNEAQKQKLGVLADEMLAQRKALRGDTANPRAEMQALIAGDKFDRSRAQTLLEQKTQAVQAGGPRVIAAMADFYDSLTPAQQAQVREKMEKRRGWWKRG
;
A
#
# COMPACT_ATOMS: atom_id res chain seq x y z
N MET A 1 -25.83 -15.60 -4.13
CA MET A 1 -25.32 -14.21 -4.25
C MET A 1 -23.93 -14.23 -4.89
N LYS A 2 -23.74 -13.56 -6.03
CA LYS A 2 -22.54 -13.69 -6.90
C LYS A 2 -21.28 -13.11 -6.23
N THR A 3 -20.23 -13.93 -6.12
CA THR A 3 -18.90 -13.64 -5.53
C THR A 3 -18.17 -12.45 -6.15
N TRP A 4 -18.62 -12.00 -7.31
CA TRP A 4 -18.11 -10.82 -8.02
C TRP A 4 -18.46 -9.49 -7.33
N ILE A 5 -19.65 -9.32 -6.73
CA ILE A 5 -20.05 -8.05 -6.09
C ILE A 5 -19.21 -7.76 -4.84
N LYS A 6 -18.79 -8.82 -4.12
CA LYS A 6 -17.84 -8.70 -2.99
C LYS A 6 -16.44 -8.29 -3.43
N ARG A 7 -16.05 -8.56 -4.68
CA ARG A 7 -14.71 -8.28 -5.22
C ARG A 7 -14.63 -6.88 -5.87
N THR A 8 -15.75 -6.38 -6.41
CA THR A 8 -15.83 -5.05 -7.02
C THR A 8 -15.76 -3.92 -5.98
N LEU A 9 -16.29 -4.13 -4.77
CA LEU A 9 -16.16 -3.16 -3.67
C LEU A 9 -14.71 -2.96 -3.19
N TYR A 10 -13.82 -3.93 -3.39
CA TYR A 10 -12.38 -3.78 -3.14
C TYR A 10 -11.62 -3.11 -4.31
N GLY A 11 -12.26 -2.96 -5.48
CA GLY A 11 -11.63 -2.46 -6.71
C GLY A 11 -11.83 -0.97 -6.98
N ALA A 12 -12.75 -0.29 -6.28
CA ALA A 12 -13.06 1.11 -6.54
C ALA A 12 -12.16 2.13 -5.81
N LEU A 13 -11.16 1.66 -5.06
CA LEU A 13 -10.10 2.47 -4.46
C LEU A 13 -8.75 2.08 -5.07
N GLY A 14 -8.56 2.44 -6.33
CA GLY A 14 -7.37 2.17 -7.14
C GLY A 14 -6.08 2.87 -6.70
N ALA A 15 -5.81 2.92 -5.40
CA ALA A 15 -4.59 3.40 -4.76
C ALA A 15 -4.14 2.53 -3.56
N THR A 16 -4.52 1.24 -3.50
CA THR A 16 -4.10 0.33 -2.40
C THR A 16 -3.38 -0.93 -2.86
N LEU A 17 -2.30 -0.80 -3.64
CA LEU A 17 -1.38 -1.93 -3.86
C LEU A 17 0.09 -1.56 -3.67
N ILE A 18 0.45 -1.29 -2.41
CA ILE A 18 1.76 -1.72 -1.87
C ILE A 18 1.66 -2.69 -0.66
N VAL A 19 0.48 -3.00 -0.07
CA VAL A 19 0.48 -3.84 1.16
C VAL A 19 -0.74 -4.75 1.41
N GLY A 20 -1.42 -5.29 0.39
CA GLY A 20 -2.62 -6.12 0.62
C GLY A 20 -2.54 -7.60 0.24
N GLY A 21 -1.48 -8.06 -0.43
CA GLY A 21 -1.61 -9.18 -1.36
C GLY A 21 -1.15 -10.58 -0.93
N LEU A 22 -0.72 -10.84 0.32
CA LEU A 22 -0.11 -12.15 0.68
C LEU A 22 -0.68 -12.84 1.91
N SER A 23 -1.98 -12.70 2.18
CA SER A 23 -2.60 -13.49 3.26
C SER A 23 -3.95 -14.13 2.88
N ALA A 24 -4.25 -14.21 1.58
CA ALA A 24 -5.49 -14.81 1.05
C ALA A 24 -5.28 -16.05 0.15
N CYS A 25 -4.07 -16.64 0.13
CA CYS A 25 -3.85 -17.99 -0.43
C CYS A 25 -3.37 -18.91 0.69
N GLY A 26 -4.28 -19.29 1.59
CA GLY A 26 -4.07 -20.40 2.51
C GLY A 26 -4.48 -21.70 1.83
N SER A 27 -3.56 -22.34 1.10
CA SER A 27 -3.50 -23.79 0.97
C SER A 27 -2.19 -24.22 0.30
N ARG A 28 -1.44 -25.07 1.02
CA ARG A 28 -0.21 -25.79 0.65
C ARG A 28 1.11 -25.01 0.80
N GLY A 29 1.85 -25.38 1.85
CA GLY A 29 3.28 -25.15 1.97
C GLY A 29 3.65 -24.43 3.26
N GLU A 30 3.96 -25.19 4.29
CA GLU A 30 4.80 -24.75 5.40
C GLU A 30 6.03 -24.03 4.84
N HIS A 31 6.29 -22.77 5.22
CA HIS A 31 7.62 -22.22 5.51
C HIS A 31 7.47 -20.79 6.05
N ARG A 32 7.76 -20.64 7.36
CA ARG A 32 8.48 -19.50 7.97
C ARG A 32 8.16 -18.10 7.44
N HIS A 33 7.09 -17.44 7.88
CA HIS A 33 7.07 -15.98 8.09
C HIS A 33 5.88 -15.59 8.98
N GLY A 34 5.85 -16.12 10.19
CA GLY A 34 5.01 -15.64 11.29
C GLY A 34 5.61 -14.43 12.02
N GLY A 35 6.57 -13.73 11.42
CA GLY A 35 7.16 -12.52 11.98
C GLY A 35 6.42 -11.30 11.45
N GLY A 36 5.86 -10.51 12.35
CA GLY A 36 5.29 -9.20 12.03
C GLY A 36 6.27 -8.31 11.27
N TRP A 37 5.78 -7.18 10.77
CA TRP A 37 6.63 -6.15 10.17
C TRP A 37 7.46 -5.48 11.28
N SER A 38 8.67 -5.97 11.55
CA SER A 38 9.65 -5.26 12.39
C SER A 38 10.12 -4.00 11.68
N GLU A 39 10.55 -2.99 12.44
CA GLU A 39 11.07 -1.74 11.88
C GLU A 39 12.30 -1.99 11.00
N GLU A 40 13.18 -2.92 11.40
CA GLU A 40 14.33 -3.36 10.61
C GLU A 40 13.93 -3.90 9.24
N ARG A 41 12.92 -4.78 9.19
CA ARG A 41 12.44 -5.35 7.92
C ARG A 41 11.78 -4.29 7.05
N ILE A 42 11.14 -3.27 7.63
CA ILE A 42 10.58 -2.14 6.89
C ILE A 42 11.71 -1.35 6.22
N THR A 43 12.77 -1.03 6.97
CA THR A 43 13.93 -0.29 6.46
C THR A 43 14.68 -1.05 5.37
N GLU A 44 14.87 -2.37 5.55
CA GLU A 44 15.48 -3.23 4.53
C GLU A 44 14.64 -3.26 3.25
N MET A 45 13.34 -3.46 3.37
CA MET A 45 12.42 -3.50 2.23
C MET A 45 12.32 -2.13 1.53
N ARG A 46 12.42 -1.04 2.27
CA ARG A 46 12.51 0.32 1.74
C ARG A 46 13.76 0.47 0.86
N GLY A 47 14.94 0.10 1.38
CA GLY A 47 16.20 0.14 0.63
C GLY A 47 16.11 -0.65 -0.67
N LYS A 48 15.68 -1.90 -0.59
CA LYS A 48 15.49 -2.79 -1.76
C LYS A 48 14.50 -2.22 -2.78
N ALA A 49 13.43 -1.56 -2.32
CA ALA A 49 12.47 -0.92 -3.22
C ALA A 49 13.09 0.27 -3.95
N ILE A 50 13.83 1.13 -3.25
CA ILE A 50 14.53 2.28 -3.83
C ILE A 50 15.54 1.80 -4.87
N GLU A 51 16.39 0.83 -4.53
CA GLU A 51 17.39 0.26 -5.45
C GLU A 51 16.72 -0.29 -6.72
N LYS A 52 15.70 -1.14 -6.56
CA LYS A 52 15.01 -1.77 -7.69
C LYS A 52 14.33 -0.76 -8.61
N VAL A 53 13.76 0.31 -8.07
CA VAL A 53 13.16 1.37 -8.89
C VAL A 53 14.23 2.23 -9.53
N SER A 54 15.32 2.51 -8.81
CA SER A 54 16.47 3.26 -9.31
C SER A 54 17.11 2.58 -10.51
N GLU A 55 17.36 1.27 -10.42
CA GLU A 55 17.91 0.47 -11.51
C GLU A 55 16.95 0.42 -12.71
N LYS A 56 15.65 0.21 -12.46
CA LYS A 56 14.66 0.04 -13.53
C LYS A 56 14.36 1.30 -14.33
N LEU A 57 14.52 2.46 -13.70
CA LEU A 57 14.30 3.75 -14.34
C LEU A 57 15.62 4.46 -14.64
N GLU A 58 16.77 3.84 -14.32
CA GLU A 58 18.10 4.43 -14.45
C GLU A 58 18.13 5.82 -13.80
N LEU A 59 17.70 5.89 -12.54
CA LEU A 59 17.59 7.15 -11.82
C LEU A 59 18.97 7.73 -11.52
N ASN A 60 19.12 9.04 -11.69
CA ASN A 60 20.26 9.76 -11.16
C ASN A 60 20.14 9.99 -9.64
N GLU A 61 21.19 10.50 -9.01
CA GLU A 61 21.23 10.71 -7.56
C GLU A 61 20.12 11.66 -7.06
N ALA A 62 19.84 12.74 -7.78
CA ALA A 62 18.78 13.68 -7.39
C ALA A 62 17.38 13.05 -7.46
N GLN A 63 17.11 12.24 -8.49
CA GLN A 63 15.87 11.49 -8.64
C GLN A 63 15.73 10.40 -7.56
N LYS A 64 16.84 9.73 -7.22
CA LYS A 64 16.90 8.72 -6.16
C LYS A 64 16.63 9.31 -4.77
N GLN A 65 17.13 10.51 -4.50
CA GLN A 65 16.81 11.25 -3.27
C GLN A 65 15.30 11.54 -3.17
N LYS A 66 14.69 12.04 -4.24
CA LYS A 66 13.23 12.30 -4.30
C LYS A 66 12.42 11.01 -4.13
N LEU A 67 12.86 9.90 -4.72
CA LEU A 67 12.27 8.59 -4.48
C LEU A 67 12.38 8.14 -3.01
N GLY A 68 13.49 8.47 -2.35
CA GLY A 68 13.67 8.24 -0.91
C GLY A 68 12.65 8.98 -0.06
N VAL A 69 12.46 10.28 -0.33
CA VAL A 69 11.45 11.11 0.34
C VAL A 69 10.05 10.54 0.13
N LEU A 70 9.70 10.17 -1.11
CA LEU A 70 8.43 9.51 -1.40
C LEU A 70 8.27 8.20 -0.61
N ALA A 71 9.30 7.37 -0.52
CA ALA A 71 9.25 6.13 0.24
C ALA A 71 9.01 6.39 1.73
N ASP A 72 9.64 7.42 2.31
CA ASP A 72 9.46 7.80 3.71
C ASP A 72 8.04 8.28 4.00
N GLU A 73 7.49 9.15 3.16
CA GLU A 73 6.11 9.63 3.30
C GLU A 73 5.10 8.49 3.16
N MET A 74 5.33 7.54 2.24
CA MET A 74 4.48 6.35 2.12
C MET A 74 4.54 5.45 3.36
N LEU A 75 5.73 5.28 3.96
CA LEU A 75 5.89 4.50 5.19
C LEU A 75 5.24 5.19 6.38
N ALA A 76 5.39 6.51 6.50
CA ALA A 76 4.73 7.31 7.52
C ALA A 76 3.21 7.23 7.40
N GLN A 77 2.66 7.41 6.18
CA GLN A 77 1.23 7.29 5.93
C GLN A 77 0.73 5.88 6.25
N ARG A 78 1.47 4.84 5.88
CA ARG A 78 1.13 3.45 6.23
C ARG A 78 1.11 3.23 7.74
N LYS A 79 2.09 3.75 8.47
CA LYS A 79 2.14 3.66 9.94
C LYS A 79 0.92 4.34 10.56
N ALA A 80 0.57 5.54 10.10
CA ALA A 80 -0.62 6.25 10.54
C ALA A 80 -1.93 5.49 10.24
N LEU A 81 -2.05 4.90 9.04
CA LEU A 81 -3.23 4.10 8.66
C LEU A 81 -3.31 2.78 9.41
N ARG A 82 -2.18 2.17 9.75
CA ARG A 82 -2.17 0.97 10.61
C ARG A 82 -2.57 1.34 12.04
N GLY A 83 -2.12 2.50 12.54
CA GLY A 83 -2.26 2.88 13.94
C GLY A 83 -1.47 1.93 14.84
N ASP A 84 -1.88 1.83 16.10
CA ASP A 84 -1.22 0.97 17.11
C ASP A 84 -1.49 -0.53 16.92
N THR A 85 -2.35 -0.90 15.97
CA THR A 85 -2.73 -2.29 15.79
C THR A 85 -1.59 -3.09 15.17
N ALA A 86 -1.14 -4.13 15.87
CA ALA A 86 -0.24 -5.14 15.30
C ALA A 86 -0.97 -6.03 14.28
N ASN A 87 -2.30 -6.12 14.37
CA ASN A 87 -3.10 -7.03 13.56
C ASN A 87 -4.42 -6.37 13.07
N PRO A 88 -4.45 -5.84 11.84
CA PRO A 88 -5.66 -5.27 11.24
C PRO A 88 -6.85 -6.23 11.19
N ARG A 89 -6.60 -7.56 11.17
CA ARG A 89 -7.68 -8.56 11.22
C ARG A 89 -8.34 -8.60 12.60
N ALA A 90 -7.62 -8.32 13.66
CA ALA A 90 -8.17 -8.28 15.01
C ALA A 90 -9.16 -7.12 15.16
N GLU A 91 -8.88 -5.94 14.56
CA GLU A 91 -9.83 -4.83 14.52
C GLU A 91 -11.14 -5.23 13.82
N MET A 92 -11.05 -5.92 12.69
CA MET A 92 -12.22 -6.40 11.96
C MET A 92 -12.98 -7.50 12.70
N GLN A 93 -12.28 -8.44 13.33
CA GLN A 93 -12.88 -9.49 14.17
C GLN A 93 -13.63 -8.88 15.34
N ALA A 94 -13.09 -7.82 15.94
CA ALA A 94 -13.72 -7.15 17.06
C ALA A 94 -15.04 -6.45 16.69
N LEU A 95 -15.26 -6.10 15.41
CA LEU A 95 -16.55 -5.56 14.93
C LEU A 95 -17.68 -6.59 14.96
N ILE A 96 -17.35 -7.88 14.94
CA ILE A 96 -18.31 -9.00 14.86
C ILE A 96 -18.17 -9.96 16.06
N ALA A 97 -17.45 -9.56 17.10
CA ALA A 97 -17.17 -10.43 18.24
C ALA A 97 -18.39 -10.63 19.17
N GLY A 98 -19.36 -9.71 19.12
CA GLY A 98 -20.62 -9.82 19.86
C GLY A 98 -21.77 -10.36 19.02
N ASP A 99 -22.95 -10.50 19.64
CA ASP A 99 -24.17 -11.01 19.00
C ASP A 99 -24.66 -10.14 17.83
N LYS A 100 -24.20 -8.88 17.77
CA LYS A 100 -24.53 -7.91 16.73
C LYS A 100 -23.26 -7.20 16.26
N PHE A 101 -23.33 -6.69 15.04
CA PHE A 101 -22.28 -5.85 14.48
C PHE A 101 -22.11 -4.54 15.27
N ASP A 102 -20.89 -4.26 15.69
CA ASP A 102 -20.53 -3.05 16.42
C ASP A 102 -20.38 -1.86 15.47
N ARG A 103 -21.50 -1.18 15.22
CA ARG A 103 -21.57 0.02 14.36
C ARG A 103 -20.76 1.19 14.93
N SER A 104 -20.74 1.35 16.25
CA SER A 104 -20.03 2.45 16.91
C SER A 104 -18.53 2.32 16.67
N ARG A 105 -17.98 1.12 16.91
CA ARG A 105 -16.56 0.84 16.67
C ARG A 105 -16.19 0.96 15.20
N ALA A 106 -17.05 0.50 14.29
CA ALA A 106 -16.83 0.66 12.85
C ALA A 106 -16.74 2.14 12.44
N GLN A 107 -17.62 3.00 12.99
CA GLN A 107 -17.59 4.45 12.75
C GLN A 107 -16.30 5.07 13.29
N THR A 108 -15.87 4.73 14.51
CA THR A 108 -14.62 5.21 15.08
C THR A 108 -13.40 4.81 14.23
N LEU A 109 -13.33 3.56 13.79
CA LEU A 109 -12.25 3.10 12.91
C LEU A 109 -12.24 3.88 11.60
N LEU A 110 -13.39 4.10 10.97
CA LEU A 110 -13.51 4.89 9.75
C LEU A 110 -13.02 6.33 9.95
N GLU A 111 -13.43 6.97 11.04
CA GLU A 111 -13.04 8.35 11.34
C GLU A 111 -11.52 8.46 11.56
N GLN A 112 -10.93 7.54 12.33
CA GLN A 112 -9.49 7.48 12.53
C GLN A 112 -8.71 7.31 11.21
N LYS A 113 -9.14 6.37 10.35
CA LYS A 113 -8.47 6.18 9.05
C LYS A 113 -8.66 7.40 8.14
N THR A 114 -9.84 8.01 8.14
CA THR A 114 -10.13 9.22 7.35
C THR A 114 -9.23 10.37 7.79
N GLN A 115 -9.09 10.61 9.09
CA GLN A 115 -8.20 11.64 9.63
C GLN A 115 -6.74 11.38 9.24
N ALA A 116 -6.27 10.12 9.32
CA ALA A 116 -4.93 9.76 8.89
C ALA A 116 -4.69 10.00 7.38
N VAL A 117 -5.69 9.72 6.52
CA VAL A 117 -5.63 10.05 5.09
C VAL A 117 -5.60 11.56 4.89
N GLN A 118 -6.43 12.34 5.58
CA GLN A 118 -6.47 13.79 5.45
C GLN A 118 -5.15 14.44 5.89
N ALA A 119 -4.52 13.94 6.96
CA ALA A 119 -3.28 14.47 7.50
C ALA A 119 -2.01 14.06 6.71
N GLY A 120 -2.00 12.87 6.12
CA GLY A 120 -0.83 12.34 5.39
C GLY A 120 -0.95 12.43 3.86
N GLY A 121 -2.17 12.41 3.34
CA GLY A 121 -2.46 12.33 1.90
C GLY A 121 -1.81 13.45 1.07
N PRO A 122 -1.94 14.73 1.46
CA PRO A 122 -1.31 15.83 0.72
C PRO A 122 0.21 15.69 0.60
N ARG A 123 0.90 15.21 1.64
CA ARG A 123 2.36 15.01 1.63
C ARG A 123 2.80 13.91 0.68
N VAL A 124 2.08 12.78 0.67
CA VAL A 124 2.36 11.68 -0.26
C VAL A 124 2.09 12.09 -1.70
N ILE A 125 1.03 12.87 -1.95
CA ILE A 125 0.74 13.41 -3.28
C ILE A 125 1.86 14.35 -3.73
N ALA A 126 2.28 15.28 -2.87
CA ALA A 126 3.37 16.21 -3.17
C ALA A 126 4.69 15.46 -3.46
N ALA A 127 5.10 14.52 -2.60
CA ALA A 127 6.32 13.75 -2.81
C ALA A 127 6.27 12.89 -4.09
N MET A 128 5.10 12.37 -4.44
CA MET A 128 4.91 11.64 -5.70
C MET A 128 5.05 12.56 -6.91
N ALA A 129 4.44 13.75 -6.86
CA ALA A 129 4.58 14.76 -7.90
C ALA A 129 6.05 15.19 -8.05
N ASP A 130 6.72 15.53 -6.96
CA ASP A 130 8.13 15.95 -6.96
C ASP A 130 9.05 14.90 -7.57
N PHE A 131 8.82 13.61 -7.26
CA PHE A 131 9.54 12.49 -7.86
C PHE A 131 9.22 12.38 -9.35
N TYR A 132 7.95 12.30 -9.73
CA TYR A 132 7.54 12.09 -11.12
C TYR A 132 7.97 13.24 -12.04
N ASP A 133 7.85 14.48 -11.58
CA ASP A 133 8.24 15.68 -12.34
C ASP A 133 9.76 15.82 -12.46
N SER A 134 10.53 15.13 -11.62
CA SER A 134 11.99 15.04 -11.75
C SER A 134 12.47 14.03 -12.81
N LEU A 135 11.58 13.16 -13.28
CA LEU A 135 11.90 12.14 -14.27
C LEU A 135 12.00 12.75 -15.68
N THR A 136 12.88 12.19 -16.50
CA THR A 136 12.93 12.53 -17.93
C THR A 136 11.67 12.04 -18.65
N PRO A 137 11.33 12.60 -19.83
CA PRO A 137 10.18 12.13 -20.60
C PRO A 137 10.21 10.62 -20.89
N ALA A 138 11.39 10.05 -21.15
CA ALA A 138 11.59 8.63 -21.36
C ALA A 138 11.30 7.80 -20.09
N GLN A 139 11.80 8.24 -18.94
CA GLN A 139 11.53 7.60 -17.64
C GLN A 139 10.03 7.67 -17.29
N GLN A 140 9.38 8.81 -17.51
CA GLN A 140 7.93 8.94 -17.30
C GLN A 140 7.12 8.02 -18.23
N ALA A 141 7.53 7.85 -19.49
CA ALA A 141 6.91 6.91 -20.41
C ALA A 141 7.03 5.46 -19.90
N GLN A 142 8.20 5.08 -19.38
CA GLN A 142 8.39 3.76 -18.76
C GLN A 142 7.49 3.57 -17.53
N VAL A 143 7.31 4.59 -16.70
CA VAL A 143 6.38 4.53 -15.55
C VAL A 143 4.96 4.25 -16.03
N ARG A 144 4.47 4.99 -17.04
CA ARG A 144 3.13 4.80 -17.62
C ARG A 144 2.96 3.40 -18.21
N GLU A 145 3.92 2.93 -19.00
CA GLU A 145 3.87 1.61 -19.63
C GLU A 145 3.82 0.47 -18.58
N LYS A 146 4.63 0.57 -17.51
CA LYS A 146 4.62 -0.43 -16.44
C LYS A 146 3.28 -0.44 -15.67
N MET A 147 2.63 0.72 -15.54
CA MET A 147 1.29 0.82 -14.94
C MET A 147 0.22 0.16 -15.82
N GLU A 148 0.32 0.30 -17.14
CA GLU A 148 -0.57 -0.36 -18.10
C GLU A 148 -0.37 -1.88 -18.14
N LYS A 149 0.89 -2.36 -18.16
CA LYS A 149 1.21 -3.80 -18.15
C LYS A 149 0.65 -4.51 -16.92
N ARG A 150 0.60 -3.85 -15.77
CA ARG A 150 -0.04 -4.39 -14.55
C ARG A 150 -1.55 -4.57 -14.69
N ARG A 151 -2.24 -3.81 -15.55
CA ARG A 151 -3.67 -4.00 -15.84
C ARG A 151 -3.92 -5.22 -16.74
N GLY A 152 -2.94 -5.64 -17.54
CA GLY A 152 -3.06 -6.79 -18.43
C GLY A 152 -3.30 -8.13 -17.73
N TRP A 153 -2.79 -8.31 -16.50
CA TRP A 153 -3.01 -9.53 -15.72
C TRP A 153 -4.47 -9.67 -15.21
N TRP A 154 -5.19 -8.56 -15.06
CA TRP A 154 -6.60 -8.53 -14.67
C TRP A 154 -7.58 -8.69 -15.85
N LYS A 155 -7.07 -8.74 -17.10
CA LYS A 155 -7.86 -8.94 -18.32
C LYS A 155 -7.94 -10.40 -18.80
N ARG A 156 -7.29 -11.34 -18.13
CA ARG A 156 -7.53 -12.78 -18.34
C ARG A 156 -8.55 -13.22 -17.30
N GLY A 157 -9.83 -13.16 -17.70
CA GLY A 157 -10.96 -13.65 -16.92
C GLY A 157 -10.88 -15.15 -16.67
#